data_AF-T1H4U9-F1
#
_entry.id   AF-T1H4U9-F1
#
_cell.length_a   1.000
_cell.length_b   1.000
_cell.length_c   1.000
_cell.angle_alpha   90.00
_cell.angle_beta   90.00
_cell.angle_gamma   90.00
#
_symmetry.space_group_name_H-M   'P 1'
#
loop_
_entity.id
_entity.type
_entity.pdbx_description
1 polymer ?
#
loop_
_entity_poly.entity_id
_entity_poly.type
_entity_poly.pdbx_seq_one_letter_code
_entity_poly.pdbx_strand_id
1 'polypeptide(L)'
;IVEDLWTPFKDLQSIVERCTTQPSKITIQELDTVLRRHKQNFTSLLRNPPKNESSRNQLKAWLTEGKNIPGHGHILLSKDLADETIIISDMYDLEEFMALEMLCTAQQQMPQHPGLPRGLVAILLYYDGRRALACTLRDLFGAKLGVTWHIDSPKKITYVITSFVENLVENSNILERIIDLLEELDISKELAILTKNRALGPPKHHRHVLDLFEDIRLALATALFNWSAQSGLPKAVTTKLINYFSKYKPTEAWGGMDKVNTTLLMSLLYAFDTSVLQRYEDGDRRVQSLPIISEAGYAQHKG
;
A
#
# COMPACT_ATOMS: atom_id res chain seq x y z
N ILE A 1 6.76 0.78 23.19
CA ILE A 1 6.97 0.01 21.96
C ILE A 1 6.67 0.98 20.82
N VAL A 2 7.70 1.46 20.14
CA VAL A 2 7.53 2.29 18.94
C VAL A 2 7.25 1.30 17.81
N GLU A 3 6.24 1.57 16.98
CA GLU A 3 5.75 0.67 15.94
C GLU A 3 6.77 0.54 14.78
N ASP A 4 7.04 -0.69 14.32
CA ASP A 4 7.82 -0.95 13.10
C ASP A 4 6.95 -0.81 11.81
N LEU A 5 7.56 -0.92 10.62
CA LEU A 5 6.84 -0.80 9.32
C LEU A 5 6.12 -2.07 8.86
N TRP A 6 6.24 -3.19 9.57
CA TRP A 6 5.74 -4.49 9.10
C TRP A 6 4.58 -5.00 9.94
N THR A 7 4.80 -5.18 11.24
CA THR A 7 3.85 -5.77 12.18
C THR A 7 2.50 -5.06 12.17
N PRO A 8 2.43 -3.71 12.29
CA PRO A 8 1.14 -3.01 12.32
C PRO A 8 0.35 -3.15 11.02
N PHE A 9 1.02 -3.27 9.87
CA PHE A 9 0.35 -3.43 8.57
C PHE A 9 -0.17 -4.86 8.37
N LYS A 10 0.55 -5.87 8.86
CA LYS A 10 0.06 -7.27 8.86
C LYS A 10 -1.15 -7.45 9.77
N ASP A 11 -1.11 -6.85 10.96
CA ASP A 11 -2.22 -6.88 11.91
C ASP A 11 -3.45 -6.19 11.33
N LEU A 12 -3.27 -5.00 10.73
CA LEU A 12 -4.32 -4.28 10.00
C LEU A 12 -4.95 -5.15 8.92
N GLN A 13 -4.12 -5.75 8.04
CA GLN A 13 -4.61 -6.60 6.95
C GLN A 13 -5.43 -7.78 7.50
N SER A 14 -4.90 -8.49 8.50
CA SER A 14 -5.56 -9.63 9.14
C SER A 14 -6.92 -9.25 9.74
N ILE A 15 -7.03 -8.08 10.39
CA ILE A 15 -8.29 -7.59 10.96
C ILE A 15 -9.30 -7.29 9.87
N VAL A 16 -8.88 -6.66 8.76
CA VAL A 16 -9.78 -6.35 7.63
C VAL A 16 -10.25 -7.63 6.94
N GLU A 17 -9.35 -8.57 6.65
CA GLU A 17 -9.69 -9.88 6.07
C GLU A 17 -10.68 -10.65 6.96
N ARG A 18 -10.44 -10.70 8.27
CA ARG A 18 -11.34 -11.34 9.23
C ARG A 18 -12.72 -10.66 9.28
N CYS A 19 -12.76 -9.32 9.23
CA CYS A 19 -14.03 -8.58 9.17
C CYS A 19 -14.87 -8.93 7.94
N THR A 20 -14.22 -9.10 6.79
CA THR A 20 -14.91 -9.37 5.52
C THR A 20 -15.35 -10.82 5.36
N THR A 21 -14.63 -11.76 5.98
CA THR A 21 -14.87 -13.21 5.81
C THR A 21 -15.68 -13.83 6.96
N GLN A 22 -15.43 -13.42 8.21
CA GLN A 22 -16.05 -14.01 9.41
C GLN A 22 -16.39 -12.91 10.42
N PRO A 23 -17.44 -12.12 10.16
CA PRO A 23 -17.74 -10.95 10.96
C PRO A 23 -18.31 -11.32 12.34
N SER A 24 -17.71 -10.76 13.39
CA SER A 24 -18.20 -10.85 14.78
C SER A 24 -18.37 -9.46 15.40
N LYS A 25 -19.16 -9.33 16.48
CA LYS A 25 -19.35 -8.04 17.18
C LYS A 25 -18.04 -7.41 17.65
N ILE A 26 -17.09 -8.22 18.09
CA ILE A 26 -15.77 -7.79 18.57
C ILE A 26 -14.96 -7.23 17.41
N THR A 27 -14.91 -7.96 16.29
CA THR A 27 -14.14 -7.57 15.10
C THR A 27 -14.62 -6.24 14.52
N ILE A 28 -15.92 -5.94 14.61
CA ILE A 28 -16.49 -4.65 14.16
C ILE A 28 -15.97 -3.45 14.97
N GLN A 29 -15.84 -3.60 16.29
CA GLN A 29 -15.33 -2.53 17.15
C GLN A 29 -13.83 -2.32 16.97
N GLU A 30 -13.09 -3.42 16.78
CA GLU A 30 -11.67 -3.39 16.44
C GLU A 30 -11.43 -2.66 15.11
N LEU A 31 -12.26 -2.92 14.10
CA LEU A 31 -12.11 -2.34 12.77
C LEU A 31 -12.09 -0.80 12.76
N ASP A 32 -13.08 -0.14 13.37
CA ASP A 32 -13.14 1.34 13.37
C ASP A 32 -11.90 1.94 14.07
N THR A 33 -11.49 1.34 15.19
CA THR A 33 -10.32 1.78 15.96
C THR A 33 -9.04 1.65 15.14
N VAL A 34 -8.84 0.50 14.49
CA VAL A 34 -7.64 0.20 13.71
C VAL A 34 -7.60 1.04 12.43
N LEU A 35 -8.71 1.22 11.71
CA LEU A 35 -8.75 2.08 10.53
C LEU A 35 -8.41 3.54 10.86
N ARG A 36 -8.91 4.06 11.99
CA ARG A 36 -8.57 5.41 12.46
C ARG A 36 -7.08 5.55 12.78
N ARG A 37 -6.49 4.57 13.47
CA ARG A 37 -5.05 4.55 13.79
C ARG A 37 -4.20 4.58 12.51
N HIS A 38 -4.58 3.80 11.50
CA HIS A 38 -3.82 3.68 10.26
C HIS A 38 -4.19 4.70 9.18
N LYS A 39 -5.12 5.62 9.43
CA LYS A 39 -5.58 6.60 8.44
C LYS A 39 -4.42 7.38 7.79
N GLN A 40 -3.45 7.84 8.59
CA GLN A 40 -2.30 8.57 8.05
C GLN A 40 -1.43 7.72 7.12
N ASN A 41 -1.29 6.42 7.39
CA ASN A 41 -0.53 5.52 6.52
C ASN A 41 -1.16 5.39 5.12
N PHE A 42 -2.49 5.48 5.03
CA PHE A 42 -3.18 5.55 3.74
C PHE A 42 -3.07 6.94 3.10
N THR A 43 -3.17 8.02 3.87
CA THR A 43 -2.96 9.38 3.35
C THR A 43 -1.56 9.56 2.75
N SER A 44 -0.52 9.00 3.40
CA SER A 44 0.85 8.98 2.90
C SER A 44 1.20 7.63 2.27
N LEU A 45 0.30 7.07 1.46
CA LEU A 45 0.39 5.70 0.93
C LEU A 45 1.80 5.36 0.42
N LEU A 46 2.38 4.33 1.05
CA LEU A 46 3.69 3.74 0.75
C LEU A 46 4.87 4.73 0.73
N ARG A 47 4.72 5.92 1.33
CA ARG A 47 5.79 6.91 1.48
C ARG A 47 6.57 6.63 2.76
N ASN A 48 7.89 6.56 2.64
CA ASN A 48 8.76 6.43 3.81
C ASN A 48 8.83 7.76 4.57
N PRO A 49 8.83 7.72 5.92
CA PRO A 49 9.33 8.84 6.71
C PRO A 49 10.80 9.10 6.33
N PRO A 50 11.15 10.34 5.93
CA PRO A 50 12.48 10.63 5.42
C PRO A 50 13.54 10.60 6.53
N LYS A 51 14.80 10.49 6.11
CA LYS A 51 15.97 10.52 7.02
C LYS A 51 16.01 11.78 7.88
N ASN A 52 16.51 11.64 9.10
CA ASN A 52 16.64 12.75 10.05
C ASN A 52 18.05 12.78 10.66
N GLU A 53 18.79 13.86 10.42
CA GLU A 53 20.15 14.04 10.96
C GLU A 53 20.18 13.95 12.49
N SER A 54 19.14 14.43 13.18
CA SER A 54 19.02 14.29 14.63
C SER A 54 18.92 12.83 15.04
N SER A 55 18.07 12.03 14.37
CA SER A 55 17.94 10.60 14.64
C SER A 55 19.23 9.85 14.35
N ARG A 56 19.91 10.19 13.25
CA ARG A 56 21.21 9.62 12.89
C ARG A 56 22.30 9.91 13.93
N ASN A 57 22.33 11.12 14.45
CA ASN A 57 23.29 11.51 15.50
C ASN A 57 22.97 10.82 16.83
N GLN A 58 21.69 10.67 17.18
CA GLN A 58 21.27 9.91 18.36
C GLN A 58 21.62 8.42 18.24
N LEU A 59 21.44 7.81 17.06
CA LEU A 59 21.84 6.43 16.80
C LEU A 59 23.35 6.24 17.01
N LYS A 60 24.16 7.19 16.54
CA LYS A 60 25.62 7.21 16.77
C LYS A 60 25.98 7.40 18.24
N ALA A 61 25.23 8.21 18.98
CA ALA A 61 25.42 8.34 20.43
C ALA A 61 25.12 7.01 21.14
N TRP A 62 24.08 6.27 20.74
CA TRP A 62 23.73 4.98 21.36
C TRP A 62 24.79 3.89 21.15
N LEU A 63 25.67 4.02 20.16
CA LEU A 63 26.85 3.16 20.01
C LEU A 63 27.90 3.37 21.09
N THR A 64 28.02 4.59 21.62
CA THR A 64 29.11 4.99 22.52
C THR A 64 28.62 5.10 23.96
N GLU A 65 27.46 5.72 24.15
CA GLU A 65 26.86 6.04 25.44
C GLU A 65 25.79 5.02 25.86
N GLY A 66 25.29 4.19 24.93
CA GLY A 66 24.14 3.31 25.11
C GLY A 66 22.82 4.05 25.39
N LYS A 67 21.72 3.30 25.51
CA LYS A 67 20.39 3.85 25.81
C LYS A 67 19.83 3.20 27.06
N ASN A 68 19.39 4.01 28.01
CA ASN A 68 18.55 3.52 29.10
C ASN A 68 17.11 3.34 28.60
N ILE A 69 16.67 2.09 28.51
CA ILE A 69 15.28 1.75 28.21
C ILE A 69 14.57 1.42 29.54
N PRO A 70 13.46 2.11 29.86
CA PRO A 70 12.67 1.79 31.05
C PRO A 70 12.31 0.30 31.07
N GLY A 71 12.65 -0.39 32.17
CA GLY A 71 12.39 -1.83 32.36
C GLY A 71 13.42 -2.80 31.75
N HIS A 72 14.33 -2.33 30.91
CA HIS A 72 15.36 -3.18 30.26
C HIS A 72 16.80 -2.77 30.61
N GLY A 73 16.97 -1.65 31.33
CA GLY A 73 18.28 -1.16 31.74
C GLY A 73 19.04 -0.46 30.61
N HIS A 74 20.36 -0.40 30.75
CA HIS A 74 21.25 0.20 29.76
C HIS A 74 21.56 -0.81 28.65
N ILE A 75 21.08 -0.53 27.44
CA ILE A 75 21.34 -1.35 26.26
C ILE A 75 22.33 -0.61 25.37
N LEU A 76 23.47 -1.26 25.10
CA LEU A 76 24.44 -0.79 24.12
C LEU A 76 24.06 -1.35 22.75
N LEU A 77 23.97 -0.48 21.73
CA LEU A 77 23.72 -0.91 20.37
C LEU A 77 24.98 -1.57 19.79
N SER A 78 24.85 -2.72 19.15
CA SER A 78 26.00 -3.33 18.48
C SER A 78 26.40 -2.53 17.23
N LYS A 79 27.71 -2.46 16.96
CA LYS A 79 28.24 -1.77 15.78
C LYS A 79 27.62 -2.29 14.49
N ASP A 80 27.54 -3.62 14.35
CA ASP A 80 26.96 -4.26 13.16
C ASP A 80 25.49 -3.86 12.94
N LEU A 81 24.68 -3.76 14.00
CA LEU A 81 23.27 -3.36 13.88
C LEU A 81 23.13 -1.88 13.51
N ALA A 82 23.99 -1.01 14.05
CA ALA A 82 24.00 0.40 13.66
C ALA A 82 24.44 0.59 12.20
N ASP A 83 25.48 -0.12 11.76
CA ASP A 83 25.97 -0.06 10.38
C ASP A 83 24.88 -0.55 9.40
N GLU A 84 24.21 -1.67 9.70
CA GLU A 84 23.07 -2.16 8.92
C GLU A 84 21.89 -1.17 8.90
N THR A 85 21.61 -0.50 10.02
CA THR A 85 20.56 0.52 10.12
C THR A 85 20.83 1.68 9.16
N ILE A 86 22.07 2.17 9.13
CA ILE A 86 22.48 3.25 8.22
C ILE A 86 22.37 2.81 6.76
N ILE A 87 22.76 1.56 6.44
CA ILE A 87 22.64 1.02 5.08
C ILE A 87 21.17 1.00 4.63
N ILE A 88 20.26 0.45 5.45
CA ILE A 88 18.83 0.39 5.11
C ILE A 88 18.21 1.79 5.02
N SER A 89 18.56 2.67 5.96
CA SER A 89 18.14 4.06 5.97
C SER A 89 18.53 4.78 4.67
N ASP A 90 19.78 4.64 4.23
CA ASP A 90 20.25 5.27 2.98
C ASP A 90 19.70 4.60 1.72
N MET A 91 19.45 3.30 1.77
CA MET A 91 18.90 2.55 0.64
C MET A 91 17.48 2.99 0.28
N TYR A 92 16.63 3.23 1.29
CA TYR A 92 15.20 3.53 1.10
C TYR A 92 14.81 4.97 1.44
N ASP A 93 15.78 5.85 1.76
CA ASP A 93 15.52 7.17 2.34
C ASP A 93 14.55 7.07 3.53
N LEU A 94 14.87 6.16 4.45
CA LEU A 94 14.04 5.80 5.60
C LEU A 94 14.66 6.36 6.88
N GLU A 95 13.82 6.91 7.75
CA GLU A 95 14.20 7.37 9.08
C GLU A 95 14.93 6.27 9.88
N GLU A 96 15.99 6.68 10.59
CA GLU A 96 16.97 5.78 11.18
C GLU A 96 16.39 4.88 12.29
N PHE A 97 15.49 5.37 13.14
CA PHE A 97 14.84 4.54 14.15
C PHE A 97 13.85 3.56 13.53
N MET A 98 13.17 3.95 12.46
CA MET A 98 12.29 3.04 11.73
C MET A 98 13.08 1.91 11.05
N ALA A 99 14.25 2.22 10.48
CA ALA A 99 15.17 1.21 9.95
C ALA A 99 15.73 0.30 11.06
N LEU A 100 16.05 0.85 12.22
CA LEU A 100 16.53 0.09 13.38
C LEU A 100 15.48 -0.90 13.90
N GLU A 101 14.25 -0.43 14.13
CA GLU A 101 13.16 -1.29 14.61
C GLU A 101 12.83 -2.39 13.59
N MET A 102 12.87 -2.08 12.28
CA MET A 102 12.72 -3.11 11.24
C MET A 102 13.80 -4.19 11.33
N LEU A 103 15.06 -3.82 11.60
CA LEU A 103 16.14 -4.78 11.81
C LEU A 103 15.97 -5.59 13.11
N CYS A 104 15.45 -4.98 14.17
CA CYS A 104 15.09 -5.67 15.40
C CYS A 104 14.00 -6.72 15.15
N THR A 105 12.95 -6.37 14.41
CA THR A 105 11.89 -7.30 14.01
C THR A 105 12.44 -8.38 13.09
N ALA A 106 13.29 -8.03 12.13
CA ALA A 106 13.96 -8.99 11.26
C ALA A 106 14.78 -10.02 12.08
N GLN A 107 15.49 -9.57 13.10
CA GLN A 107 16.25 -10.44 14.01
C GLN A 107 15.34 -11.43 14.76
N GLN A 108 14.15 -11.00 15.18
CA GLN A 108 13.15 -11.87 15.80
C GLN A 108 12.54 -12.88 14.81
N GLN A 109 12.40 -12.49 13.54
CA GLN A 109 11.85 -13.34 12.47
C GLN A 109 12.88 -14.27 11.83
N MET A 110 14.19 -14.10 12.09
CA MET A 110 15.25 -14.96 11.54
C MET A 110 15.01 -16.48 11.68
N PRO A 111 14.45 -17.01 12.79
CA PRO A 111 14.15 -18.43 12.92
C PRO A 111 13.19 -18.98 11.84
N GLN A 112 12.33 -18.13 11.27
CA GLN A 112 11.39 -18.49 10.20
C GLN A 112 12.04 -18.40 8.80
N HIS A 113 13.23 -17.82 8.71
CA HIS A 113 13.98 -17.57 7.48
C HIS A 113 15.39 -18.19 7.55
N PRO A 114 15.49 -19.53 7.63
CA PRO A 114 16.78 -20.20 7.81
C PRO A 114 17.72 -19.92 6.63
N GLY A 115 18.97 -19.58 6.96
CA GLY A 115 20.02 -19.29 5.97
C GLY A 115 20.02 -17.88 5.41
N LEU A 116 19.14 -16.99 5.89
CA LEU A 116 19.16 -15.56 5.53
C LEU A 116 19.77 -14.71 6.65
N PRO A 117 20.69 -13.79 6.35
CA PRO A 117 21.17 -12.79 7.30
C PRO A 117 20.07 -11.77 7.62
N ARG A 118 20.18 -11.13 8.79
CA ARG A 118 19.22 -10.14 9.31
C ARG A 118 18.83 -9.07 8.29
N GLY A 119 19.79 -8.46 7.60
CA GLY A 119 19.52 -7.43 6.60
C GLY A 119 18.64 -7.90 5.44
N LEU A 120 18.81 -9.13 4.96
CA LEU A 120 17.95 -9.70 3.90
C LEU A 120 16.54 -10.00 4.43
N VAL A 121 16.43 -10.48 5.66
CA VAL A 121 15.12 -10.64 6.31
C VAL A 121 14.42 -9.28 6.43
N ALA A 122 15.12 -8.21 6.82
CA ALA A 122 14.56 -6.87 6.91
C ALA A 122 14.02 -6.37 5.56
N ILE A 123 14.73 -6.64 4.46
CA ILE A 123 14.26 -6.30 3.10
C ILE A 123 12.96 -7.06 2.76
N LEU A 124 12.86 -8.35 3.10
CA LEU A 124 11.60 -9.10 2.91
C LEU A 124 10.45 -8.48 3.71
N LEU A 125 10.69 -8.17 4.99
CA LEU A 125 9.67 -7.57 5.85
C LEU A 125 9.25 -6.17 5.35
N TYR A 126 10.19 -5.39 4.80
CA TYR A 126 9.89 -4.09 4.19
C TYR A 126 8.86 -4.22 3.06
N TYR A 127 9.10 -5.13 2.12
CA TYR A 127 8.16 -5.36 1.01
C TYR A 127 6.86 -6.03 1.47
N ASP A 128 6.92 -7.00 2.38
CA ASP A 128 5.71 -7.65 2.89
C ASP A 128 4.81 -6.67 3.66
N GLY A 129 5.37 -5.71 4.40
CA GLY A 129 4.61 -4.67 5.07
C GLY A 129 3.91 -3.73 4.08
N ARG A 130 4.63 -3.27 3.05
CA ARG A 130 4.07 -2.46 1.96
C ARG A 130 2.98 -3.21 1.20
N ARG A 131 3.19 -4.50 0.94
CA ARG A 131 2.19 -5.39 0.33
C ARG A 131 0.95 -5.50 1.20
N ALA A 132 1.10 -5.68 2.50
CA ALA A 132 -0.03 -5.76 3.43
C ALA A 132 -0.88 -4.48 3.41
N LEU A 133 -0.24 -3.30 3.39
CA LEU A 133 -0.95 -2.03 3.31
C LEU A 133 -1.68 -1.86 1.96
N ALA A 134 -1.04 -2.21 0.84
CA ALA A 134 -1.63 -2.14 -0.50
C ALA A 134 -2.81 -3.13 -0.66
N CYS A 135 -2.66 -4.38 -0.20
CA CYS A 135 -3.73 -5.37 -0.17
C CYS A 135 -4.90 -4.92 0.71
N THR A 136 -4.62 -4.33 1.88
CA THR A 136 -5.67 -3.79 2.74
C THR A 136 -6.47 -2.72 2.01
N LEU A 137 -5.80 -1.79 1.31
CA LEU A 137 -6.50 -0.76 0.53
C LEU A 137 -7.37 -1.36 -0.57
N ARG A 138 -6.83 -2.35 -1.29
CA ARG A 138 -7.57 -3.12 -2.31
C ARG A 138 -8.84 -3.75 -1.73
N ASP A 139 -8.72 -4.39 -0.58
CA ASP A 139 -9.82 -5.12 0.07
C ASP A 139 -10.88 -4.15 0.62
N LEU A 140 -10.46 -3.03 1.20
CA LEU A 140 -11.36 -1.96 1.62
C LEU A 140 -12.15 -1.36 0.45
N PHE A 141 -11.48 -1.07 -0.67
CA PHE A 141 -12.15 -0.58 -1.88
C PHE A 141 -13.07 -1.64 -2.49
N GLY A 142 -12.69 -2.91 -2.44
CA GLY A 142 -13.52 -4.04 -2.88
C GLY A 142 -14.76 -4.27 -2.01
N ALA A 143 -14.66 -3.99 -0.70
CA ALA A 143 -15.74 -4.15 0.26
C ALA A 143 -16.66 -2.92 0.41
N LYS A 144 -16.33 -1.82 -0.27
CA LYS A 144 -17.17 -0.63 -0.35
C LYS A 144 -18.53 -0.97 -0.96
N LEU A 145 -19.58 -0.32 -0.48
CA LEU A 145 -20.87 -0.29 -1.16
C LEU A 145 -20.78 0.49 -2.48
N GLY A 146 -21.22 -0.12 -3.58
CA GLY A 146 -21.22 0.50 -4.91
C GLY A 146 -22.25 -0.08 -5.87
N VAL A 147 -21.99 0.08 -7.18
CA VAL A 147 -22.92 -0.24 -8.27
C VAL A 147 -22.66 -1.58 -8.97
N THR A 148 -21.50 -2.22 -8.79
CA THR A 148 -21.17 -3.43 -9.55
C THR A 148 -21.37 -4.71 -8.75
N TRP A 149 -20.96 -4.74 -7.48
CA TRP A 149 -21.16 -5.91 -6.62
C TRP A 149 -21.45 -5.54 -5.16
N HIS A 150 -21.93 -6.53 -4.43
CA HIS A 150 -22.21 -6.45 -3.01
C HIS A 150 -21.54 -7.61 -2.28
N ILE A 151 -20.83 -7.32 -1.20
CA ILE A 151 -20.31 -8.35 -0.30
C ILE A 151 -21.40 -8.69 0.71
N ASP A 152 -21.63 -9.99 0.92
CA ASP A 152 -22.52 -10.49 1.98
C ASP A 152 -21.86 -10.31 3.36
N SER A 153 -21.86 -9.07 3.83
CA SER A 153 -21.30 -8.64 5.11
C SER A 153 -22.34 -7.86 5.91
N PRO A 154 -22.28 -7.90 7.25
CA PRO A 154 -23.17 -7.10 8.09
C PRO A 154 -23.13 -5.63 7.70
N LYS A 155 -24.31 -5.01 7.55
CA LYS A 155 -24.46 -3.61 7.12
C LYS A 155 -23.56 -2.63 7.87
N LYS A 156 -23.31 -2.88 9.16
CA LYS A 156 -22.43 -2.05 9.99
C LYS A 156 -20.97 -2.06 9.52
N ILE A 157 -20.45 -3.21 9.08
CA ILE A 157 -19.08 -3.33 8.53
C ILE A 157 -19.00 -2.57 7.22
N THR A 158 -19.92 -2.86 6.30
CA THR A 158 -19.99 -2.19 5.01
C THR A 158 -20.06 -0.68 5.18
N TYR A 159 -20.86 -0.18 6.15
CA TYR A 159 -20.94 1.24 6.47
C TYR A 159 -19.62 1.82 6.98
N VAL A 160 -18.96 1.17 7.95
CA VAL A 160 -17.67 1.62 8.49
C VAL A 160 -16.61 1.68 7.39
N ILE A 161 -16.51 0.62 6.57
CA ILE A 161 -15.58 0.57 5.44
C ILE A 161 -15.90 1.67 4.44
N THR A 162 -17.16 1.77 4.00
CA THR A 162 -17.60 2.74 2.98
C THR A 162 -17.32 4.17 3.44
N SER A 163 -17.70 4.52 4.67
CA SER A 163 -17.43 5.85 5.23
C SER A 163 -15.94 6.16 5.34
N PHE A 164 -15.11 5.17 5.71
CA PHE A 164 -13.66 5.35 5.79
C PHE A 164 -13.04 5.61 4.41
N VAL A 165 -13.38 4.79 3.40
CA VAL A 165 -12.77 4.90 2.06
C VAL A 165 -13.27 6.13 1.30
N GLU A 166 -14.53 6.52 1.47
CA GLU A 166 -15.06 7.77 0.91
C GLU A 166 -14.33 8.97 1.52
N ASN A 167 -14.18 8.99 2.85
CA ASN A 167 -13.41 10.04 3.51
C ASN A 167 -11.95 10.07 3.04
N LEU A 168 -11.33 8.92 2.79
CA LEU A 168 -9.98 8.84 2.25
C LEU A 168 -9.89 9.44 0.85
N VAL A 169 -10.79 9.07 -0.06
CA VAL A 169 -10.80 9.60 -1.44
C VAL A 169 -11.06 11.10 -1.47
N GLU A 170 -12.01 11.59 -0.68
CA GLU A 170 -12.35 13.02 -0.63
C GLU A 170 -11.23 13.89 -0.05
N ASN A 171 -10.45 13.38 0.92
CA ASN A 171 -9.50 14.20 1.68
C ASN A 171 -8.01 13.94 1.41
N SER A 172 -7.64 12.86 0.69
CA SER A 172 -6.22 12.46 0.58
C SER A 172 -5.70 12.23 -0.84
N ASN A 173 -6.46 12.56 -1.89
CA ASN A 173 -6.08 12.36 -3.30
C ASN A 173 -5.54 10.94 -3.59
N ILE A 174 -6.01 9.94 -2.84
CA ILE A 174 -5.44 8.59 -2.82
C ILE A 174 -5.47 7.92 -4.19
N LEU A 175 -6.49 8.18 -5.00
CA LEU A 175 -6.62 7.62 -6.34
C LEU A 175 -5.52 8.13 -7.28
N GLU A 176 -5.22 9.43 -7.23
CA GLU A 176 -4.11 10.00 -7.98
C GLU A 176 -2.76 9.51 -7.47
N ARG A 177 -2.63 9.34 -6.15
CA ARG A 177 -1.41 8.80 -5.53
C ARG A 177 -1.14 7.36 -5.94
N ILE A 178 -2.18 6.53 -6.12
CA ILE A 178 -2.04 5.16 -6.65
C ILE A 178 -1.42 5.20 -8.05
N ILE A 179 -1.87 6.11 -8.92
CA ILE A 179 -1.31 6.25 -10.28
C ILE A 179 0.15 6.71 -10.21
N ASP A 180 0.47 7.70 -9.37
CA ASP A 180 1.85 8.17 -9.19
C ASP A 180 2.76 7.05 -8.67
N LEU A 181 2.29 6.26 -7.69
CA LEU A 181 3.02 5.12 -7.17
C LEU A 181 3.30 4.06 -8.25
N LEU A 182 2.36 3.82 -9.16
CA LEU A 182 2.55 2.87 -10.26
C LEU A 182 3.56 3.38 -11.31
N GLU A 183 3.71 4.70 -11.47
CA GLU A 183 4.82 5.31 -12.23
C GLU A 183 6.16 5.25 -11.47
N GLU A 184 6.14 5.41 -10.15
CA GLU A 184 7.33 5.37 -9.28
C GLU A 184 7.90 3.96 -9.08
N LEU A 185 7.03 2.95 -8.94
CA LEU A 185 7.36 1.53 -8.69
C LEU A 185 7.84 0.84 -9.97
N ASP A 186 9.06 1.19 -10.37
CA ASP A 186 9.78 0.60 -11.49
C ASP A 186 10.72 -0.52 -11.01
N ILE A 187 10.45 -1.74 -11.48
CA ILE A 187 11.24 -2.93 -11.12
C ILE A 187 12.72 -2.80 -11.48
N SER A 188 13.05 -2.10 -12.56
CA SER A 188 14.44 -1.93 -13.02
C SER A 188 15.20 -1.00 -12.09
N LYS A 189 14.56 0.07 -11.62
CA LYS A 189 15.14 0.97 -10.62
C LYS A 189 15.32 0.26 -9.29
N GLU A 190 14.34 -0.53 -8.89
CA GLU A 190 14.41 -1.29 -7.64
C GLU A 190 15.53 -2.34 -7.66
N LEU A 191 15.63 -3.10 -8.75
CA LEU A 191 16.73 -4.06 -8.96
C LEU A 191 18.11 -3.39 -8.92
N ALA A 192 18.24 -2.17 -9.45
CA ALA A 192 19.48 -1.41 -9.37
C ALA A 192 19.84 -1.03 -7.93
N ILE A 193 18.86 -0.60 -7.12
CA ILE A 193 19.04 -0.29 -5.70
C ILE A 193 19.44 -1.55 -4.92
N LEU A 194 18.73 -2.66 -5.14
CA LEU A 194 19.01 -3.95 -4.48
C LEU A 194 20.39 -4.50 -4.86
N THR A 195 20.77 -4.40 -6.12
CA THR A 195 22.10 -4.86 -6.60
C THR A 195 23.22 -4.02 -5.99
N LYS A 196 23.08 -2.69 -6.00
CA LYS A 196 24.07 -1.76 -5.45
C LYS A 196 24.36 -2.04 -3.97
N ASN A 197 23.33 -2.38 -3.19
CA ASN A 197 23.43 -2.62 -1.76
C ASN A 197 23.61 -4.11 -1.38
N ARG A 198 23.90 -5.00 -2.35
CA ARG A 198 24.06 -6.45 -2.13
C ARG A 198 22.85 -7.11 -1.43
N ALA A 199 21.66 -6.58 -1.70
CA ALA A 199 20.41 -6.88 -1.04
C ALA A 199 19.56 -7.95 -1.76
N LEU A 200 20.04 -8.53 -2.86
CA LEU A 200 19.31 -9.56 -3.62
C LEU A 200 19.35 -10.96 -2.98
N GLY A 201 20.41 -11.28 -2.24
CA GLY A 201 20.53 -12.57 -1.57
C GLY A 201 20.57 -13.80 -2.50
N PRO A 202 20.29 -15.00 -1.98
CA PRO A 202 20.21 -16.22 -2.78
C PRO A 202 19.01 -16.20 -3.76
N PRO A 203 19.00 -17.02 -4.82
CA PRO A 203 17.95 -17.00 -5.85
C PRO A 203 16.51 -17.09 -5.33
N LYS A 204 16.27 -17.87 -4.27
CA LYS A 204 14.96 -17.97 -3.62
C LYS A 204 14.52 -16.65 -2.98
N HIS A 205 15.42 -15.97 -2.29
CA HIS A 205 15.17 -14.65 -1.70
C HIS A 205 14.90 -13.62 -2.79
N HIS A 206 15.76 -13.58 -3.82
CA HIS A 206 15.60 -12.69 -4.96
C HIS A 206 14.21 -12.85 -5.58
N ARG A 207 13.80 -14.07 -5.93
CA ARG A 207 12.47 -14.33 -6.49
C ARG A 207 11.34 -13.86 -5.56
N HIS A 208 11.47 -14.12 -4.26
CA HIS A 208 10.44 -13.71 -3.30
C HIS A 208 10.29 -12.18 -3.23
N VAL A 209 11.40 -11.42 -3.25
CA VAL A 209 11.34 -9.95 -3.31
C VAL A 209 10.64 -9.47 -4.59
N LEU A 210 10.95 -10.09 -5.74
CA LEU A 210 10.29 -9.75 -7.01
C LEU A 210 8.79 -10.04 -6.97
N ASP A 211 8.41 -11.21 -6.45
CA ASP A 211 7.00 -11.60 -6.32
C ASP A 211 6.25 -10.62 -5.39
N LEU A 212 6.85 -10.21 -4.26
CA LEU A 212 6.28 -9.20 -3.36
C LEU A 212 6.13 -7.83 -4.04
N PHE A 213 7.12 -7.42 -4.84
CA PHE A 213 7.09 -6.15 -5.57
C PHE A 213 5.97 -6.12 -6.61
N GLU A 214 5.84 -7.18 -7.41
CA GLU A 214 4.75 -7.32 -8.38
C GLU A 214 3.39 -7.42 -7.69
N ASP A 215 3.30 -8.11 -6.56
CA ASP A 215 2.07 -8.16 -5.74
C ASP A 215 1.65 -6.77 -5.24
N ILE A 216 2.58 -5.92 -4.82
CA ILE A 216 2.28 -4.53 -4.43
C ILE A 216 1.69 -3.76 -5.61
N ARG A 217 2.34 -3.81 -6.78
CA ARG A 217 1.87 -3.11 -7.98
C ARG A 217 0.49 -3.59 -8.41
N LEU A 218 0.28 -4.91 -8.41
CA LEU A 218 -1.01 -5.50 -8.74
C LEU A 218 -2.09 -5.14 -7.71
N ALA A 219 -1.78 -5.13 -6.42
CA ALA A 219 -2.72 -4.73 -5.37
C ALA A 219 -3.15 -3.27 -5.52
N LEU A 220 -2.22 -2.36 -5.83
CA LEU A 220 -2.52 -0.95 -6.10
C LEU A 220 -3.41 -0.77 -7.34
N ALA A 221 -3.09 -1.43 -8.45
CA ALA A 221 -3.92 -1.41 -9.65
C ALA A 221 -5.32 -1.99 -9.39
N THR A 222 -5.39 -3.10 -8.65
CA THR A 222 -6.67 -3.73 -8.27
C THR A 222 -7.48 -2.85 -7.32
N ALA A 223 -6.84 -2.09 -6.44
CA ALA A 223 -7.54 -1.11 -5.61
C ALA A 223 -8.22 -0.06 -6.51
N LEU A 224 -7.49 0.56 -7.45
CA LEU A 224 -8.07 1.54 -8.37
C LEU A 224 -9.21 0.94 -9.20
N PHE A 225 -9.05 -0.32 -9.64
CA PHE A 225 -10.11 -1.06 -10.33
C PHE A 225 -11.36 -1.23 -9.46
N ASN A 226 -11.19 -1.69 -8.22
CA ASN A 226 -12.28 -1.90 -7.27
C ASN A 226 -13.04 -0.59 -7.01
N TRP A 227 -12.31 0.52 -6.82
CA TRP A 227 -12.93 1.82 -6.65
C TRP A 227 -13.73 2.24 -7.90
N SER A 228 -13.11 2.16 -9.08
CA SER A 228 -13.74 2.54 -10.35
C SER A 228 -15.01 1.73 -10.62
N ALA A 229 -14.96 0.42 -10.43
CA ALA A 229 -16.11 -0.44 -10.65
C ALA A 229 -17.25 -0.15 -9.66
N GLN A 230 -16.95 0.28 -8.43
CA GLN A 230 -17.98 0.55 -7.43
C GLN A 230 -18.54 1.98 -7.47
N SER A 231 -17.74 2.97 -7.86
CA SER A 231 -18.10 4.40 -7.75
C SER A 231 -17.71 5.26 -8.95
N GLY A 232 -17.10 4.68 -9.99
CA GLY A 232 -16.47 5.42 -11.09
C GLY A 232 -15.17 6.12 -10.66
N LEU A 233 -14.57 6.86 -11.59
CA LEU A 233 -13.39 7.70 -11.33
C LEU A 233 -13.71 9.18 -11.59
N PRO A 234 -13.26 10.11 -10.72
CA PRO A 234 -13.37 11.55 -10.99
C PRO A 234 -12.61 11.96 -12.26
N LYS A 235 -13.05 13.03 -12.95
CA LYS A 235 -12.45 13.46 -14.23
C LYS A 235 -10.94 13.66 -14.17
N ALA A 236 -10.44 14.24 -13.07
CA ALA A 236 -9.02 14.47 -12.85
C ALA A 236 -8.22 13.15 -12.84
N VAL A 237 -8.72 12.15 -12.11
CA VAL A 237 -8.11 10.81 -12.01
C VAL A 237 -8.19 10.10 -13.36
N THR A 238 -9.33 10.14 -14.04
CA THR A 238 -9.52 9.56 -15.37
C THR A 238 -8.54 10.15 -16.38
N THR A 239 -8.40 11.47 -16.40
CA THR A 239 -7.45 12.18 -17.29
C THR A 239 -6.00 11.78 -16.99
N LYS A 240 -5.65 11.68 -15.70
CA LYS A 240 -4.32 11.22 -15.28
C LYS A 240 -4.05 9.79 -15.72
N LEU A 241 -5.03 8.90 -15.62
CA LEU A 241 -4.92 7.51 -16.07
C LEU A 241 -4.78 7.41 -17.59
N ILE A 242 -5.48 8.24 -18.36
CA ILE A 242 -5.30 8.35 -19.82
C ILE A 242 -3.86 8.81 -20.15
N ASN A 243 -3.36 9.83 -19.44
CA ASN A 243 -1.99 10.31 -19.62
C ASN A 243 -0.96 9.23 -19.25
N TYR A 244 -1.20 8.44 -18.21
CA TYR A 244 -0.39 7.27 -17.86
C TYR A 244 -0.30 6.29 -19.05
N PHE A 245 -1.44 5.93 -19.65
CA PHE A 245 -1.46 5.03 -20.82
C PHE A 245 -0.82 5.64 -22.07
N SER A 246 -0.89 6.95 -22.26
CA SER A 246 -0.24 7.62 -23.40
C SER A 246 1.29 7.47 -23.39
N LYS A 247 1.89 7.28 -22.21
CA LYS A 247 3.33 7.06 -22.03
C LYS A 247 3.71 5.57 -22.09
N TYR A 248 2.74 4.67 -22.01
CA TYR A 248 2.99 3.23 -21.91
C TYR A 248 3.67 2.71 -23.18
N LYS A 249 4.73 1.92 -22.98
CA LYS A 249 5.42 1.20 -24.05
C LYS A 249 5.24 -0.29 -23.81
N PRO A 250 4.72 -1.05 -24.78
CA PRO A 250 4.57 -2.50 -24.64
C PRO A 250 5.90 -3.14 -24.30
N THR A 251 5.92 -3.91 -23.22
CA THR A 251 7.13 -4.60 -22.74
C THR A 251 7.32 -5.95 -23.43
N GLU A 252 6.24 -6.56 -23.92
CA GLU A 252 6.26 -7.87 -24.56
C GLU A 252 6.41 -7.76 -26.07
N ALA A 253 7.22 -8.66 -26.67
CA ALA A 253 7.48 -8.69 -28.11
C ALA A 253 6.22 -8.85 -28.99
N TRP A 254 5.14 -9.40 -28.41
CA TRP A 254 3.85 -9.59 -29.08
C TRP A 254 2.87 -8.43 -28.84
N GLY A 255 3.31 -7.36 -28.18
CA GLY A 255 2.46 -6.20 -27.86
C GLY A 255 1.48 -6.43 -26.70
N GLY A 256 1.66 -7.50 -25.92
CA GLY A 256 0.84 -7.82 -24.76
C GLY A 256 1.00 -6.81 -23.61
N MET A 257 -0.10 -6.54 -22.91
CA MET A 257 -0.10 -5.75 -21.68
C MET A 257 0.13 -6.68 -20.49
N ASP A 258 0.97 -6.26 -19.54
CA ASP A 258 1.14 -6.99 -18.29
C ASP A 258 -0.15 -6.97 -17.44
N LYS A 259 -0.19 -7.77 -16.37
CA LYS A 259 -1.36 -7.87 -15.48
C LYS A 259 -1.73 -6.52 -14.88
N VAL A 260 -0.73 -5.74 -14.45
CA VAL A 260 -0.93 -4.43 -13.80
C VAL A 260 -1.61 -3.46 -14.75
N ASN A 261 -1.09 -3.29 -15.97
CA ASN A 261 -1.65 -2.38 -16.95
C ASN A 261 -3.00 -2.87 -17.49
N THR A 262 -3.20 -4.19 -17.59
CA THR A 262 -4.51 -4.76 -17.94
C THR A 262 -5.55 -4.42 -16.87
N THR A 263 -5.22 -4.56 -15.58
CA THR A 263 -6.12 -4.16 -14.48
C THR A 263 -6.42 -2.66 -14.50
N LEU A 264 -5.42 -1.81 -14.75
CA LEU A 264 -5.62 -0.37 -14.90
C LEU A 264 -6.53 -0.01 -16.09
N LEU A 265 -6.41 -0.75 -17.20
CA LEU A 265 -7.25 -0.54 -18.37
C LEU A 265 -8.70 -0.88 -18.02
N MET A 266 -8.93 -1.96 -17.28
CA MET A 266 -10.24 -2.30 -16.75
C MET A 266 -10.79 -1.20 -15.84
N SER A 267 -9.95 -0.59 -14.98
CA SER A 267 -10.35 0.57 -14.17
C SER A 267 -10.86 1.71 -15.05
N LEU A 268 -10.15 2.04 -16.13
CA LEU A 268 -10.53 3.08 -17.07
C LEU A 268 -11.85 2.75 -17.80
N LEU A 269 -12.03 1.50 -18.22
CA LEU A 269 -13.28 1.07 -18.86
C LEU A 269 -14.48 1.19 -17.93
N TYR A 270 -14.34 0.80 -16.65
CA TYR A 270 -15.39 0.98 -15.65
C TYR A 270 -15.68 2.45 -15.34
N ALA A 271 -14.69 3.35 -15.48
CA ALA A 271 -14.92 4.78 -15.33
C ALA A 271 -15.82 5.37 -16.44
N PHE A 272 -15.96 4.64 -17.56
CA PHE A 272 -16.84 4.98 -18.67
C PHE A 272 -18.06 4.05 -18.79
N ASP A 273 -18.23 3.09 -17.88
CA ASP A 273 -19.31 2.12 -17.98
C ASP A 273 -20.66 2.77 -17.62
N THR A 274 -21.49 2.96 -18.64
CA THR A 274 -22.88 3.44 -18.49
C THR A 274 -23.90 2.30 -18.48
N SER A 275 -23.48 1.04 -18.58
CA SER A 275 -24.40 -0.11 -18.58
C SER A 275 -25.18 -0.23 -17.27
N VAL A 276 -24.65 0.33 -16.19
CA VAL A 276 -25.32 0.47 -14.89
C VAL A 276 -26.66 1.23 -14.98
N LEU A 277 -26.82 2.15 -15.93
CA LEU A 277 -28.09 2.85 -16.19
C LEU A 277 -29.21 1.91 -16.63
N GLN A 278 -28.86 0.77 -17.24
CA GLN A 278 -29.83 -0.22 -17.68
C GLN A 278 -30.19 -1.23 -16.58
N ARG A 279 -29.32 -1.36 -15.55
CA ARG A 279 -29.46 -2.35 -14.49
C ARG A 279 -30.24 -1.84 -13.27
N TYR A 280 -30.21 -0.53 -13.04
CA TYR A 280 -30.84 0.12 -11.90
C TYR A 280 -32.04 0.94 -12.36
N GLU A 281 -33.06 1.03 -11.51
CA GLU A 281 -34.21 1.90 -11.75
C GLU A 281 -33.81 3.39 -11.74
N ASP A 282 -34.51 4.19 -12.55
CA ASP A 282 -34.34 5.63 -12.62
C ASP A 282 -34.55 6.26 -11.23
N GLY A 283 -33.45 6.63 -10.56
CA GLY A 283 -33.49 7.22 -9.22
C GLY A 283 -32.56 6.59 -8.18
N ASP A 284 -31.83 5.52 -8.49
CA ASP A 284 -30.82 5.01 -7.56
C ASP A 284 -29.73 6.07 -7.34
N ARG A 285 -29.66 6.57 -6.09
CA ARG A 285 -28.71 7.61 -5.69
C ARG A 285 -27.26 7.24 -5.98
N ARG A 286 -26.92 5.94 -5.96
CA ARG A 286 -25.56 5.46 -6.24
C ARG A 286 -25.19 5.68 -7.70
N VAL A 287 -26.13 5.44 -8.61
CA VAL A 287 -25.93 5.68 -10.03
C VAL A 287 -25.83 7.18 -10.29
N GLN A 288 -26.72 7.98 -9.70
CA GLN A 288 -26.67 9.44 -9.84
C GLN A 288 -25.39 10.06 -9.29
N SER A 289 -24.74 9.42 -8.30
CA SER A 289 -23.47 9.88 -7.75
C SER A 289 -22.24 9.61 -8.63
N LEU A 290 -22.36 8.75 -9.66
CA LEU A 290 -21.23 8.39 -10.51
C LEU A 290 -20.64 9.63 -11.20
N PRO A 291 -19.31 9.83 -11.18
CA PRO A 291 -18.66 11.01 -11.76
C PRO A 291 -19.03 11.30 -13.22
N ILE A 292 -19.20 10.26 -14.05
CA ILE A 292 -19.60 10.42 -15.46
C ILE A 292 -20.98 11.07 -15.63
N ILE A 293 -21.84 10.99 -14.61
CA ILE A 293 -23.19 11.56 -14.59
C ILE A 293 -23.22 12.87 -13.80
N SER A 294 -22.54 12.90 -12.64
CA SER A 294 -22.61 14.01 -11.68
C SER A 294 -21.66 15.17 -12.00
N GLU A 295 -20.49 14.91 -12.60
CA GLU A 295 -19.50 15.96 -12.88
C GLU A 295 -19.79 16.69 -14.20
N ALA A 296 -20.04 17.99 -14.10
CA ALA A 296 -20.24 18.85 -15.27
C ALA A 296 -19.01 18.83 -16.18
N GLY A 297 -19.23 18.51 -17.45
CA GLY A 297 -18.19 18.48 -18.46
C GLY A 297 -17.24 17.27 -18.37
N TYR A 298 -17.61 16.19 -17.66
CA TYR A 298 -16.84 14.94 -17.64
C TYR A 298 -16.50 14.45 -19.05
N ALA A 299 -17.51 14.38 -19.94
CA ALA A 299 -17.37 14.01 -21.35
C ALA A 299 -17.07 15.19 -22.30
N GLN A 300 -16.93 16.42 -21.78
CA GLN A 300 -16.68 17.59 -22.62
C GLN A 300 -15.17 17.88 -22.72
N HIS A 301 -14.65 17.82 -23.94
CA HIS A 301 -13.32 18.30 -24.29
C HIS A 301 -13.38 19.82 -24.44
N LYS A 302 -12.61 20.58 -23.63
CA LYS A 302 -12.31 21.98 -23.98
C LYS A 302 -11.27 21.92 -25.10
N GLY A 303 -11.73 22.09 -26.33
CA GLY A 303 -10.87 22.21 -27.51
C GLY A 303 -9.96 23.41 -27.43
#